data_AF-A0A4R9HAB2-F1
#
_entry.id   AF-A0A4R9HAB2-F1
#
_cell.length_a   1.000
_cell.length_b   1.000
_cell.length_c   1.000
_cell.angle_alpha   90.00
_cell.angle_beta   90.00
_cell.angle_gamma   90.00
#
_symmetry.space_group_name_H-M   'P 1'
#
loop_
_entity.id
_entity.type
_entity.pdbx_description
1 polymer ?
#
loop_
_entity_poly.entity_id
_entity_poly.type
_entity_poly.pdbx_seq_one_letter_code
_entity_poly.pdbx_strand_id
1 'polypeptide(L)'
;MQEPNMNLLKRFIAKIESPEEAEFLLNFSSYILFLIGFLQSILFFFLLGSFRNFYMDVLLIFIFGIVIRFSRSRVSVILLCIYSLIILAGTTLTWFGIAAGGGNNIFLALLLLLLSVRTAQVSFQFHKLTDTKLVWKNILIRHLIAIGFAFILSSSLFISFIMISKFLGITEMSSLYGEIIFESLPISYILLLLPGLPWAKKRRMYTISENPS
;
A
#
# COMPACT_ATOMS: atom_id res chain seq x y z
N MET A 1 12.60 -16.38 -29.02
CA MET A 1 13.74 -15.45 -29.09
C MET A 1 13.82 -14.75 -27.74
N GLN A 2 14.79 -15.14 -26.91
CA GLN A 2 15.13 -14.42 -25.68
C GLN A 2 16.08 -13.31 -26.08
N GLU A 3 15.69 -12.05 -25.92
CA GLU A 3 16.67 -10.96 -25.81
C GLU A 3 17.25 -10.98 -24.38
N PRO A 4 18.52 -11.35 -24.19
CA PRO A 4 19.17 -11.20 -22.91
C PRO A 4 19.75 -9.78 -22.84
N ASN A 5 19.53 -9.09 -21.71
CA ASN A 5 20.09 -7.77 -21.36
C ASN A 5 19.41 -6.50 -21.90
N MET A 6 18.07 -6.43 -21.92
CA MET A 6 17.46 -5.13 -21.59
C MET A 6 17.64 -4.88 -20.09
N ASN A 7 18.47 -3.89 -19.73
CA ASN A 7 18.69 -3.46 -18.35
C ASN A 7 17.31 -3.27 -17.67
N LEU A 8 17.08 -3.88 -16.50
CA LEU A 8 15.76 -3.90 -15.82
C LEU A 8 15.16 -2.50 -15.67
N LEU A 9 16.02 -1.49 -15.49
CA LEU A 9 15.64 -0.10 -15.41
C LEU A 9 15.10 0.46 -16.74
N LYS A 10 15.70 0.09 -17.88
CA LYS A 10 15.18 0.42 -19.21
C LYS A 10 13.82 -0.23 -19.44
N ARG A 11 13.68 -1.51 -19.08
CA ARG A 11 12.40 -2.23 -19.18
C ARG A 11 11.33 -1.64 -18.28
N PHE A 12 11.70 -1.18 -17.09
CA PHE A 12 10.79 -0.51 -16.16
C PHE A 12 10.21 0.78 -16.76
N ILE A 13 10.97 1.50 -17.59
CA ILE A 13 10.54 2.78 -18.21
C ILE A 13 9.90 2.57 -19.59
N ALA A 14 10.21 1.47 -20.28
CA ALA A 14 9.73 1.17 -21.62
C ALA A 14 8.20 1.16 -21.75
N LYS A 15 7.68 1.36 -22.96
CA LYS A 15 6.24 1.23 -23.22
C LYS A 15 5.82 -0.24 -22.99
N ILE A 16 4.63 -0.44 -22.42
CA ILE A 16 4.09 -1.77 -22.15
C ILE A 16 3.24 -2.18 -23.34
N GLU A 17 3.57 -3.33 -23.92
CA GLU A 17 2.94 -3.79 -25.15
C GLU A 17 2.06 -5.02 -24.94
N SER A 18 2.30 -5.81 -23.89
CA SER A 18 1.55 -7.04 -23.63
C SER A 18 1.01 -7.14 -22.19
N PRO A 19 -0.08 -7.90 -21.97
CA PRO A 19 -0.61 -8.19 -20.62
C PRO A 19 0.42 -8.86 -19.70
N GLU A 20 1.23 -9.77 -20.23
CA GLU A 20 2.24 -10.52 -19.47
C GLU A 20 3.37 -9.60 -18.99
N GLU A 21 3.77 -8.65 -19.82
CA GLU A 21 4.75 -7.64 -19.43
C GLU A 21 4.19 -6.70 -18.35
N ALA A 22 2.95 -6.26 -18.52
CA ALA A 22 2.28 -5.45 -17.51
C ALA A 22 2.19 -6.20 -16.17
N GLU A 23 1.85 -7.49 -16.19
CA GLU A 23 1.81 -8.33 -15.00
C GLU A 23 3.19 -8.48 -14.34
N PHE A 24 4.23 -8.75 -15.14
CA PHE A 24 5.61 -8.83 -14.67
C PHE A 24 6.02 -7.54 -13.95
N LEU A 25 5.73 -6.38 -14.55
CA LEU A 25 6.07 -5.08 -13.97
C LEU A 25 5.29 -4.77 -12.69
N LEU A 26 4.02 -5.19 -12.58
CA LEU A 26 3.26 -5.06 -11.34
C LEU A 26 3.82 -5.94 -10.22
N ASN A 27 4.23 -7.17 -10.54
CA ASN A 27 4.92 -8.05 -9.60
C ASN A 27 6.26 -7.47 -9.16
N PHE A 28 7.05 -7.00 -10.12
CA PHE A 28 8.32 -6.34 -9.85
C PHE A 28 8.16 -5.11 -8.95
N SER A 29 7.15 -4.28 -9.22
CA SER A 29 6.84 -3.12 -8.39
C SER A 29 6.47 -3.51 -6.96
N SER A 30 5.67 -4.58 -6.79
CA SER A 30 5.38 -5.14 -5.46
C SER A 30 6.64 -5.61 -4.74
N TYR A 31 7.57 -6.28 -5.43
CA TYR A 31 8.83 -6.70 -4.83
C TYR A 31 9.71 -5.51 -4.42
N ILE A 32 9.73 -4.43 -5.21
CA ILE A 32 10.43 -3.20 -4.83
C ILE A 32 9.78 -2.60 -3.58
N LEU A 33 8.45 -2.53 -3.49
CA LEU A 33 7.77 -2.04 -2.28
C LEU A 33 8.15 -2.88 -1.06
N PHE A 34 8.19 -4.21 -1.18
CA PHE A 34 8.66 -5.08 -0.10
C PHE A 34 10.13 -4.83 0.26
N LEU A 35 10.99 -4.61 -0.73
CA LEU A 35 12.39 -4.30 -0.50
C LEU A 35 12.55 -2.95 0.22
N ILE A 36 11.79 -1.92 -0.17
CA ILE A 36 11.79 -0.62 0.49
C ILE A 36 11.33 -0.78 1.94
N GLY A 37 10.20 -1.46 2.17
CA GLY A 37 9.70 -1.71 3.52
C GLY A 37 10.70 -2.48 4.38
N PHE A 38 11.34 -3.51 3.83
CA PHE A 38 12.34 -4.31 4.54
C PHE A 38 13.61 -3.51 4.87
N LEU A 39 14.11 -2.74 3.90
CA LEU A 39 15.28 -1.89 4.11
C LEU A 39 15.00 -0.81 5.17
N GLN A 40 13.81 -0.20 5.13
CA GLN A 40 13.37 0.74 6.15
C GLN A 40 13.26 0.06 7.52
N SER A 41 12.65 -1.14 7.63
CA SER A 41 12.62 -1.90 8.89
C SER A 41 14.00 -2.09 9.49
N ILE A 42 14.98 -2.55 8.69
CA ILE A 42 16.35 -2.77 9.15
C ILE A 42 16.97 -1.46 9.62
N LEU A 43 16.82 -0.40 8.84
CA LEU A 43 17.41 0.91 9.14
C LEU A 43 16.85 1.46 10.46
N PHE A 44 15.53 1.40 10.67
CA PHE A 44 14.91 1.88 11.91
C PHE A 44 15.22 1.01 13.12
N PHE A 45 15.24 -0.31 12.95
CA PHE A 45 15.52 -1.23 14.05
C PHE A 45 16.98 -1.16 14.52
N PHE A 46 17.95 -1.12 13.59
CA PHE A 46 19.37 -1.21 13.94
C PHE A 46 20.09 0.15 14.05
N LEU A 47 19.75 1.16 13.25
CA LEU A 47 20.52 2.41 13.19
C LEU A 47 19.92 3.53 14.04
N LEU A 48 18.59 3.59 14.16
CA LEU A 48 17.90 4.70 14.83
C LEU A 48 17.32 4.32 16.20
N GLY A 49 17.41 3.04 16.60
CA GLY A 49 17.02 2.56 17.94
C GLY A 49 15.56 2.84 18.32
N SER A 50 14.73 3.21 17.35
CA SER A 50 13.36 3.67 17.58
C SER A 50 12.45 3.17 16.47
N PHE A 51 11.75 2.08 16.77
CA PHE A 51 10.67 1.55 15.94
C PHE A 51 9.43 2.47 15.96
N ARG A 52 9.36 3.37 16.94
CA ARG A 52 8.18 4.14 17.31
C ARG A 52 7.69 5.09 16.21
N ASN A 53 8.58 5.73 15.47
CA ASN A 53 8.18 6.82 14.56
C ASN A 53 7.93 6.38 13.11
N PHE A 54 8.28 5.14 12.73
CA PHE A 54 8.34 4.74 11.33
C PHE A 54 7.76 3.36 11.01
N TYR A 55 7.31 2.60 12.02
CA TYR A 55 6.76 1.26 11.78
C TYR A 55 5.52 1.29 10.87
N MET A 56 4.75 2.39 10.91
CA MET A 56 3.53 2.52 10.11
C MET A 56 3.80 2.76 8.65
N ASP A 57 4.78 3.60 8.31
CA ASP A 57 5.13 3.82 6.91
C ASP A 57 5.58 2.52 6.24
N VAL A 58 6.39 1.78 6.97
CA VAL A 58 6.85 0.47 6.56
C VAL A 58 5.68 -0.49 6.36
N LEU A 59 4.77 -0.57 7.33
CA LEU A 59 3.61 -1.46 7.28
C LEU A 59 2.68 -1.11 6.10
N LEU A 60 2.39 0.17 5.88
CA LEU A 60 1.58 0.62 4.74
C LEU A 60 2.24 0.31 3.40
N ILE A 61 3.55 0.51 3.27
CA ILE A 61 4.30 0.13 2.07
C ILE A 61 4.20 -1.38 1.80
N PHE A 62 4.34 -2.21 2.84
CA PHE A 62 4.12 -3.66 2.72
C PHE A 62 2.69 -3.98 2.26
N ILE A 63 1.69 -3.37 2.88
CA ILE A 63 0.29 -3.60 2.54
C ILE A 63 0.02 -3.23 1.07
N PHE A 64 0.50 -2.08 0.61
CA PHE A 64 0.39 -1.70 -0.81
C PHE A 64 1.06 -2.73 -1.71
N GLY A 65 2.26 -3.21 -1.36
CA GLY A 65 2.94 -4.29 -2.08
C GLY A 65 2.07 -5.54 -2.21
N ILE A 66 1.47 -6.02 -1.12
CA ILE A 66 0.58 -7.19 -1.11
C ILE A 66 -0.63 -6.93 -2.01
N VAL A 67 -1.31 -5.80 -1.84
CA VAL A 67 -2.56 -5.52 -2.57
C VAL A 67 -2.29 -5.35 -4.07
N ILE A 68 -1.19 -4.71 -4.45
CA ILE A 68 -0.79 -4.56 -5.85
C ILE A 68 -0.45 -5.92 -6.47
N ARG A 69 0.23 -6.80 -5.72
CA ARG A 69 0.56 -8.15 -6.18
C ARG A 69 -0.66 -9.00 -6.43
N PHE A 70 -1.58 -9.06 -5.47
CA PHE A 70 -2.67 -10.03 -5.51
C PHE A 70 -3.97 -9.48 -6.10
N SER A 71 -4.27 -8.20 -5.89
CA SER A 71 -5.55 -7.61 -6.34
C SER A 71 -5.45 -6.87 -7.66
N ARG A 72 -4.23 -6.46 -8.07
CA ARG A 72 -4.01 -5.54 -9.20
C ARG A 72 -4.88 -4.28 -9.09
N SER A 73 -5.22 -3.83 -7.89
CA SER A 73 -6.27 -2.82 -7.69
C SER A 73 -5.83 -1.43 -8.20
N ARG A 74 -6.57 -0.86 -9.15
CA ARG A 74 -6.39 0.53 -9.61
C ARG A 74 -6.55 1.54 -8.46
N VAL A 75 -7.48 1.29 -7.54
CA VAL A 75 -7.70 2.14 -6.36
C VAL A 75 -6.46 2.14 -5.47
N SER A 76 -5.84 0.97 -5.27
CA SER A 76 -4.68 0.84 -4.38
C SER A 76 -3.43 1.51 -4.93
N VAL A 77 -3.22 1.49 -6.25
CA VAL A 77 -2.09 2.24 -6.87
C VAL A 77 -2.31 3.75 -6.82
N ILE A 78 -3.56 4.23 -6.90
CA ILE A 78 -3.88 5.65 -6.70
C ILE A 78 -3.60 6.05 -5.25
N LEU A 79 -4.06 5.25 -4.29
CA LEU A 79 -3.79 5.49 -2.87
C LEU A 79 -2.28 5.48 -2.58
N LEU A 80 -1.51 4.57 -3.19
CA LEU A 80 -0.05 4.57 -3.09
C LEU A 80 0.57 5.86 -3.64
N CYS A 81 0.06 6.41 -4.75
CA CYS A 81 0.55 7.69 -5.30
C CYS A 81 0.25 8.88 -4.38
N ILE A 82 -0.95 8.92 -3.80
CA ILE A 82 -1.33 9.96 -2.83
C ILE A 82 -0.43 9.86 -1.60
N TYR A 83 -0.25 8.63 -1.10
CA TYR A 83 0.56 8.37 0.07
C TYR A 83 2.05 8.69 -0.14
N SER A 84 2.63 8.33 -1.29
CA SER A 84 4.01 8.68 -1.63
C SER A 84 4.20 10.20 -1.78
N LEU A 85 3.19 10.92 -2.26
CA LEU A 85 3.20 12.38 -2.30
C LEU A 85 3.18 13.01 -0.90
N ILE A 86 2.38 12.46 0.01
CA ILE A 86 2.35 12.89 1.43
C ILE A 86 3.73 12.67 2.07
N ILE A 87 4.34 11.49 1.87
CA ILE A 87 5.69 11.20 2.37
C ILE A 87 6.71 12.19 1.82
N LEU A 88 6.67 12.49 0.51
CA LEU A 88 7.58 13.45 -0.10
C LEU A 88 7.40 14.84 0.48
N ALA A 89 6.16 15.31 0.65
CA ALA A 89 5.86 16.61 1.25
C ALA A 89 6.38 16.68 2.70
N GLY A 90 6.06 15.69 3.53
CA GLY A 90 6.53 15.63 4.94
C GLY A 90 8.05 15.57 5.05
N THR A 91 8.70 14.79 4.19
CA THR A 91 10.17 14.70 4.09
C THR A 91 10.78 16.04 3.67
N THR A 92 10.17 16.73 2.71
CA THR A 92 10.64 18.05 2.24
C THR A 92 10.50 19.10 3.33
N LEU A 93 9.36 19.15 4.04
CA LEU A 93 9.15 20.06 5.16
C LEU A 93 10.15 19.83 6.30
N THR A 94 10.46 18.57 6.58
CA THR A 94 11.47 18.19 7.59
C THR A 94 12.87 18.60 7.14
N TRP A 95 13.19 18.41 5.86
CA TRP A 95 14.47 18.81 5.30
C TRP A 95 14.69 20.33 5.35
N PHE A 96 13.62 21.13 5.20
CA PHE A 96 13.66 22.58 5.40
C PHE A 96 13.58 23.03 6.88
N GLY A 97 13.51 22.11 7.83
CA GLY A 97 13.41 22.42 9.27
C GLY A 97 12.07 23.03 9.70
N ILE A 98 11.04 22.95 8.86
CA ILE A 98 9.70 23.52 9.12
C ILE A 98 8.86 22.57 9.99
N ALA A 99 9.08 21.26 9.85
CA ALA A 99 8.35 20.23 10.58
C ALA A 99 9.33 19.27 11.27
N ALA A 100 8.91 18.74 12.43
CA ALA A 100 9.58 17.63 13.09
C ALA A 100 8.80 16.34 12.82
N GLY A 101 9.50 15.26 12.44
CA GLY A 101 8.92 13.91 12.36
C GLY A 101 8.66 13.35 10.96
N GLY A 102 8.98 14.06 9.87
CA GLY A 102 9.01 13.44 8.55
C GLY A 102 10.26 12.57 8.33
N GLY A 103 10.30 11.85 7.20
CA GLY A 103 11.48 11.11 6.78
C GLY A 103 12.68 12.05 6.55
N ASN A 104 13.89 11.55 6.78
CA ASN A 104 15.14 12.30 6.51
C ASN A 104 15.76 11.95 5.15
N ASN A 105 15.15 11.04 4.37
CA ASN A 105 15.69 10.55 3.12
C ASN A 105 14.85 10.99 1.91
N ILE A 106 15.15 12.18 1.39
CA ILE A 106 14.46 12.77 0.23
C ILE A 106 14.59 11.89 -1.03
N PHE A 107 15.73 11.22 -1.21
CA PHE A 107 15.96 10.33 -2.34
C PHE A 107 15.02 9.13 -2.32
N LEU A 108 14.80 8.52 -1.15
CA LEU A 108 13.88 7.41 -0.99
C LEU A 108 12.42 7.84 -1.21
N ALA A 109 12.04 9.03 -0.73
CA ALA A 109 10.72 9.59 -0.96
C ALA A 109 10.45 9.86 -2.46
N LEU A 110 11.41 10.44 -3.18
CA LEU A 110 11.33 10.62 -4.63
C LEU A 110 11.26 9.29 -5.38
N LEU A 111 12.09 8.32 -5.00
CA LEU A 111 12.07 6.98 -5.59
C LEU A 111 10.70 6.32 -5.42
N LEU A 112 10.12 6.41 -4.22
CA LEU A 112 8.79 5.86 -3.93
C LEU A 112 7.70 6.54 -4.77
N LEU A 113 7.78 7.87 -4.94
CA LEU A 113 6.85 8.59 -5.80
C LEU A 113 6.97 8.15 -7.26
N LEU A 114 8.18 8.09 -7.81
CA LEU A 114 8.42 7.64 -9.19
C LEU A 114 7.94 6.20 -9.41
N LEU A 115 8.23 5.30 -8.46
CA LEU A 115 7.74 3.92 -8.45
C LEU A 115 6.21 3.89 -8.44
N SER A 116 5.56 4.68 -7.60
CA SER A 116 4.09 4.71 -7.48
C SER A 116 3.42 5.19 -8.77
N VAL A 117 3.92 6.27 -9.37
CA VAL A 117 3.40 6.83 -10.63
C VAL A 117 3.54 5.80 -11.74
N ARG A 118 4.71 5.15 -11.83
CA ARG A 118 4.93 4.12 -12.84
C ARG A 118 4.04 2.90 -12.61
N THR A 119 3.90 2.45 -11.37
CA THR A 119 3.01 1.33 -11.01
C THR A 119 1.56 1.65 -11.36
N ALA A 120 1.12 2.91 -11.16
CA ALA A 120 -0.20 3.35 -11.59
C ALA A 120 -0.35 3.24 -13.11
N GLN A 121 0.58 3.79 -13.90
CA GLN A 121 0.55 3.67 -15.37
C GLN A 121 0.46 2.20 -15.82
N VAL A 122 1.30 1.33 -15.26
CA VAL A 122 1.31 -0.12 -15.55
C VAL A 122 -0.03 -0.74 -15.19
N SER A 123 -0.60 -0.41 -14.03
CA SER A 123 -1.89 -0.94 -13.58
C SER A 123 -3.02 -0.56 -14.53
N PHE A 124 -3.09 0.71 -14.94
CA PHE A 124 -4.12 1.15 -15.88
C PHE A 124 -3.95 0.48 -17.26
N GLN A 125 -2.71 0.36 -17.75
CA GLN A 125 -2.42 -0.33 -19.00
C GLN A 125 -2.75 -1.82 -18.94
N PHE A 126 -2.41 -2.51 -17.84
CA PHE A 126 -2.77 -3.92 -17.60
C PHE A 126 -4.28 -4.14 -17.81
N HIS A 127 -5.12 -3.30 -17.21
CA HIS A 127 -6.56 -3.46 -17.33
C HIS A 127 -7.12 -3.12 -18.71
N LYS A 128 -6.47 -2.19 -19.42
CA LYS A 128 -6.81 -1.86 -20.80
C LYS A 128 -6.48 -3.03 -21.73
N LEU A 129 -5.29 -3.63 -21.58
CA LEU A 129 -4.82 -4.75 -22.41
C LEU A 129 -5.58 -6.06 -22.13
N THR A 130 -6.06 -6.25 -20.90
CA THR A 130 -6.86 -7.43 -20.50
C THR A 130 -8.37 -7.24 -20.70
N ASP A 131 -8.78 -6.10 -21.28
CA ASP A 131 -10.18 -5.67 -21.47
C ASP A 131 -11.08 -5.95 -20.25
N THR A 132 -10.60 -5.51 -19.08
CA THR A 132 -11.31 -5.76 -17.82
C THR A 132 -12.33 -4.66 -17.54
N LYS A 133 -13.57 -5.07 -17.35
CA LYS A 133 -14.68 -4.19 -16.97
C LYS A 133 -14.81 -4.10 -15.46
N LEU A 134 -15.00 -2.86 -14.99
CA LEU A 134 -15.14 -2.54 -13.59
C LEU A 134 -16.61 -2.71 -13.16
N VAL A 135 -16.85 -3.60 -12.19
CA VAL A 135 -18.21 -3.87 -11.69
C VAL A 135 -18.48 -3.00 -10.46
N TRP A 136 -19.02 -1.80 -10.69
CA TRP A 136 -19.28 -0.80 -9.63
C TRP A 136 -20.05 -1.35 -8.44
N LYS A 137 -21.09 -2.17 -8.68
CA LYS A 137 -21.87 -2.83 -7.62
C LYS A 137 -20.99 -3.69 -6.71
N ASN A 138 -20.05 -4.45 -7.28
CA ASN A 138 -19.15 -5.30 -6.49
C ASN A 138 -18.12 -4.47 -5.72
N ILE A 139 -17.65 -3.37 -6.29
CA ILE A 139 -16.76 -2.43 -5.60
C ILE A 139 -17.44 -1.82 -4.39
N LEU A 140 -18.63 -1.25 -4.57
CA LEU A 140 -19.39 -0.64 -3.47
C LEU A 140 -19.64 -1.63 -2.34
N ILE A 141 -20.12 -2.83 -2.67
CA ILE A 141 -20.39 -3.88 -1.67
C ILE A 141 -19.09 -4.28 -0.95
N ARG A 142 -17.97 -4.45 -1.66
CA ARG A 142 -16.70 -4.80 -1.02
C ARG A 142 -16.18 -3.71 -0.09
N HIS A 143 -16.32 -2.44 -0.49
CA HIS A 143 -15.87 -1.33 0.33
C HIS A 143 -16.76 -1.17 1.57
N LEU A 144 -18.09 -1.31 1.43
CA LEU A 144 -19.00 -1.31 2.58
C LEU A 144 -18.70 -2.43 3.57
N ILE A 145 -18.47 -3.65 3.08
CA ILE A 145 -18.08 -4.79 3.92
C ILE A 145 -16.73 -4.50 4.58
N ALA A 146 -15.72 -4.06 3.83
CA ALA A 146 -14.39 -3.78 4.36
C ALA A 146 -14.41 -2.67 5.41
N ILE A 147 -15.15 -1.59 5.19
CA ILE A 147 -15.32 -0.49 6.16
C ILE A 147 -16.01 -1.01 7.43
N GLY A 148 -17.10 -1.77 7.29
CA GLY A 148 -17.81 -2.33 8.44
C GLY A 148 -16.92 -3.24 9.29
N PHE A 149 -16.19 -4.17 8.66
CA PHE A 149 -15.26 -5.05 9.37
C PHE A 149 -14.05 -4.31 9.94
N ALA A 150 -13.48 -3.35 9.21
CA ALA A 150 -12.38 -2.53 9.71
C ALA A 150 -12.79 -1.75 10.95
N PHE A 151 -13.99 -1.15 10.92
CA PHE A 151 -14.54 -0.43 12.07
C PHE A 151 -14.73 -1.34 13.28
N ILE A 152 -15.29 -2.55 13.10
CA ILE A 152 -15.45 -3.53 14.18
C ILE A 152 -14.08 -3.93 14.75
N LEU A 153 -13.11 -4.23 13.88
CA LEU A 153 -11.78 -4.68 14.30
C LEU A 153 -11.02 -3.59 15.06
N SER A 154 -11.00 -2.36 14.54
CA SER A 154 -10.39 -1.20 15.20
C SER A 154 -11.06 -0.85 16.51
N SER A 155 -12.40 -0.88 16.56
CA SER A 155 -13.14 -0.64 17.81
C SER A 155 -12.85 -1.72 18.84
N SER A 156 -12.76 -2.98 18.42
CA SER A 156 -12.43 -4.10 19.31
C SER A 156 -11.01 -4.00 19.84
N LEU A 157 -10.04 -3.61 19.00
CA LEU A 157 -8.67 -3.35 19.43
C LEU A 157 -8.61 -2.19 20.44
N PHE A 158 -9.30 -1.09 20.16
CA PHE A 158 -9.38 0.06 21.06
C PHE A 158 -9.95 -0.32 22.42
N ILE A 159 -11.10 -1.00 22.45
CA ILE A 159 -11.76 -1.43 23.69
C ILE A 159 -10.87 -2.40 24.47
N SER A 160 -10.31 -3.40 23.79
CA SER A 160 -9.40 -4.38 24.42
C SER A 160 -8.19 -3.70 25.02
N PHE A 161 -7.62 -2.72 24.30
CA PHE A 161 -6.49 -1.94 24.79
C PHE A 161 -6.85 -1.17 26.06
N ILE A 162 -7.98 -0.44 26.07
CA ILE A 162 -8.45 0.28 27.27
C ILE A 162 -8.61 -0.68 28.45
N MET A 163 -9.21 -1.84 28.24
CA MET A 163 -9.43 -2.84 29.29
C MET A 163 -8.11 -3.36 29.86
N ILE A 164 -7.14 -3.67 28.99
CA ILE A 164 -5.80 -4.12 29.40
C ILE A 164 -5.06 -3.01 30.13
N SER A 165 -5.06 -1.78 29.61
CA SER A 165 -4.41 -0.64 30.27
C SER A 165 -4.98 -0.38 31.66
N LYS A 166 -6.31 -0.42 31.80
CA LYS A 166 -6.98 -0.29 33.09
C LYS A 166 -6.60 -1.42 34.05
N PHE A 167 -6.54 -2.66 33.56
CA PHE A 167 -6.14 -3.82 34.36
C PHE A 167 -4.69 -3.71 34.85
N LEU A 168 -3.79 -3.16 34.02
CA LEU A 168 -2.38 -2.94 34.35
C LEU A 168 -2.11 -1.63 35.13
N GLY A 169 -3.14 -0.84 35.45
CA GLY A 169 -2.99 0.43 36.15
C GLY A 169 -2.30 1.54 35.35
N ILE A 170 -2.28 1.44 34.01
CA ILE A 170 -1.67 2.43 33.13
C ILE A 170 -2.66 3.61 32.98
N THR A 171 -2.28 4.78 33.51
CA THR A 171 -3.13 5.99 33.53
C THR A 171 -2.84 6.95 32.39
N GLU A 172 -1.63 6.95 31.85
CA GLU A 172 -1.24 7.78 30.71
C GLU A 172 -0.90 6.91 29.50
N MET A 173 -1.53 7.22 28.37
CA MET A 173 -1.24 6.58 27.10
C MET A 173 -0.04 7.26 26.43
N SER A 174 0.93 6.44 26.00
CA SER A 174 1.95 6.93 25.08
C SER A 174 1.32 7.24 23.71
N SER A 175 1.85 8.24 23.01
CA SER A 175 1.37 8.62 21.66
C SER A 175 1.39 7.45 20.69
N LEU A 176 2.37 6.55 20.84
CA LEU A 176 2.54 5.36 20.02
C LEU A 176 1.29 4.46 20.05
N TYR A 177 0.73 4.20 21.22
CA TYR A 177 -0.46 3.34 21.31
C TYR A 177 -1.68 4.00 20.68
N GLY A 178 -1.79 5.32 20.79
CA GLY A 178 -2.82 6.10 20.09
C GLY A 178 -2.70 5.99 18.57
N GLU A 179 -1.48 6.14 18.04
CA GLU A 179 -1.18 5.97 16.61
C GLU A 179 -1.51 4.55 16.12
N ILE A 180 -1.10 3.50 16.85
CA ILE A 180 -1.42 2.10 16.52
C ILE A 180 -2.92 1.91 16.37
N ILE A 181 -3.70 2.42 17.33
CA ILE A 181 -5.15 2.25 17.34
C ILE A 181 -5.78 3.03 16.20
N PHE A 182 -5.41 4.30 16.01
CA PHE A 182 -5.98 5.14 14.97
C PHE A 182 -5.74 4.57 13.57
N GLU A 183 -4.52 4.14 13.31
CA GLU A 183 -4.11 3.63 12.00
C GLU A 183 -4.52 2.18 11.75
N SER A 184 -4.93 1.44 12.80
CA SER A 184 -5.51 0.11 12.64
C SER A 184 -6.70 0.10 11.67
N LEU A 185 -7.46 1.20 11.58
CA LEU A 185 -8.63 1.32 10.72
C LEU A 185 -8.27 1.34 9.24
N PRO A 186 -7.44 2.28 8.73
CA PRO A 186 -7.03 2.27 7.34
C PRO A 186 -6.28 0.99 6.96
N ILE A 187 -5.43 0.45 7.85
CA ILE A 187 -4.72 -0.82 7.62
C ILE A 187 -5.70 -1.98 7.43
N SER A 188 -6.63 -2.14 8.36
CA SER A 188 -7.62 -3.21 8.32
C SER A 188 -8.50 -3.09 7.07
N TYR A 189 -8.94 -1.88 6.75
CA TYR A 189 -9.72 -1.59 5.55
C TYR A 189 -8.99 -2.07 4.29
N ILE A 190 -7.71 -1.70 4.12
CA ILE A 190 -6.94 -2.08 2.93
C ILE A 190 -6.73 -3.61 2.86
N LEU A 191 -6.43 -4.26 3.99
CA LEU A 191 -6.26 -5.72 4.05
C LEU A 191 -7.56 -6.46 3.73
N LEU A 192 -8.71 -5.96 4.18
CA LEU A 192 -10.04 -6.53 3.91
C LEU A 192 -10.49 -6.40 2.44
N LEU A 193 -9.75 -5.62 1.64
CA LEU A 193 -9.93 -5.55 0.19
C LEU A 193 -9.14 -6.62 -0.56
N LEU A 194 -8.31 -7.44 0.09
CA LEU A 194 -7.55 -8.49 -0.58
C LEU A 194 -8.46 -9.55 -1.23
N PRO A 195 -8.08 -10.12 -2.38
CA PRO A 195 -8.92 -11.01 -3.16
C PRO A 195 -8.95 -12.43 -2.57
N GLY A 196 -8.12 -12.72 -1.57
CA GLY A 196 -8.11 -14.00 -0.86
C GLY A 196 -9.34 -14.23 0.02
N LEU A 197 -10.02 -13.15 0.40
CA LEU A 197 -11.13 -13.20 1.36
C LEU A 197 -12.43 -13.71 0.70
N PRO A 198 -13.29 -14.46 1.42
CA PRO A 198 -14.46 -15.12 0.82
C PRO A 198 -15.39 -14.17 0.07
N TRP A 199 -15.68 -12.99 0.63
CA TRP A 199 -16.53 -11.98 -0.02
C TRP A 199 -15.86 -11.35 -1.24
N ALA A 200 -14.54 -11.17 -1.20
CA ALA A 200 -13.76 -10.60 -2.30
C ALA A 200 -13.63 -11.59 -3.47
N LYS A 201 -13.52 -12.89 -3.20
CA LYS A 201 -13.56 -13.96 -4.21
C LYS A 201 -14.91 -14.04 -4.92
N LYS A 202 -16.00 -14.02 -4.14
CA LYS A 202 -17.37 -14.10 -4.67
C LYS A 202 -17.77 -12.87 -5.50
N ARG A 203 -17.20 -11.70 -5.19
CA ARG A 203 -17.50 -10.42 -5.84
C ARG A 203 -16.23 -9.82 -6.45
N ARG A 204 -15.79 -10.36 -7.59
CA ARG A 204 -14.63 -9.81 -8.31
C ARG A 204 -14.91 -8.35 -8.71
N MET A 205 -13.93 -7.47 -8.48
CA MET A 205 -14.00 -6.05 -8.88
C MET A 205 -13.93 -5.88 -10.39
N TYR A 206 -13.23 -6.81 -11.04
CA TYR A 206 -12.99 -6.82 -12.47
C TYR A 206 -13.51 -8.13 -13.07
N THR A 207 -14.18 -8.02 -14.21
CA THR A 207 -14.62 -9.14 -15.04
C THR A 207 -14.02 -8.99 -16.44
N ILE A 208 -13.71 -10.11 -17.09
CA ILE A 208 -13.28 -10.10 -18.49
C ILE A 208 -14.47 -9.62 -19.34
N SER A 209 -14.24 -8.70 -20.28
CA SER A 209 -15.27 -8.30 -21.24
C SER A 209 -15.64 -9.47 -22.14
N GLU A 210 -16.93 -9.78 -22.27
CA GLU A 210 -17.42 -10.82 -23.18
C GLU A 210 -17.32 -10.41 -24.66
N ASN A 211 -17.13 -9.10 -24.94
CA ASN A 211 -16.89 -8.56 -26.27
C ASN A 211 -15.56 -7.80 -26.28
N PRO A 212 -14.45 -8.41 -26.75
CA PRO A 212 -13.22 -7.68 -26.98
C PRO A 212 -13.46 -6.64 -28.08
N SER A 213 -13.30 -5.37 -27.75
CA SER A 213 -13.37 -4.25 -28.71
C SER A 213 -12.08 -4.10 -29.51
#